data_AF-R1DPY2-F1
#
_entry.id   AF-R1DPY2-F1
#
_cell.length_a   1.000
_cell.length_b   1.000
_cell.length_c   1.000
_cell.angle_alpha   90.00
_cell.angle_beta   90.00
_cell.angle_gamma   90.00
#
_symmetry.space_group_name_H-M   'P 1'
#
loop_
_entity.id
_entity.type
_entity.pdbx_description
1 polymer ?
#
loop_
_entity_poly.entity_id
_entity_poly.type
_entity_poly.pdbx_seq_one_letter_code
_entity_poly.pdbx_strand_id
1 'polypeptide(L)'
;MGPVDAATLKAFTPGKTITPGLLKVLEEVATTGKSRYEWALLKPLLAAKIEAVCNEYNEGCADVPGPNGGESFESVLRRLVALLDEFSETPFTAQRLTELLLNPRQIYPTSTRKLMNALEKMLTVSSTIPVMVLAAAADGSYQQAAEHELAKLATGEQGGGGEPMEVS
;
A
#
# COMPACT_ATOMS: atom_id res chain seq x y z
N MET A 1 -21.53 17.49 -5.68
CA MET A 1 -20.19 17.66 -5.06
C MET A 1 -19.16 17.26 -6.09
N GLY A 2 -18.40 18.23 -6.59
CA GLY A 2 -17.33 18.00 -7.57
C GLY A 2 -16.15 17.23 -6.97
N PRO A 3 -15.13 16.90 -7.78
CA PRO A 3 -13.91 16.27 -7.29
C PRO A 3 -13.26 17.18 -6.24
N VAL A 4 -12.82 16.59 -5.12
CA VAL A 4 -11.95 17.29 -4.17
C VAL A 4 -10.69 17.68 -4.92
N ASP A 5 -10.33 18.95 -4.89
CA ASP A 5 -9.07 19.38 -5.48
C ASP A 5 -7.91 19.02 -4.55
N ALA A 6 -6.71 18.86 -5.13
CA ALA A 6 -5.50 18.58 -4.36
C ALA A 6 -5.21 19.68 -3.31
N ALA A 7 -5.70 20.91 -3.53
CA ALA A 7 -5.58 22.03 -2.61
C ALA A 7 -6.34 21.79 -1.30
N THR A 8 -7.56 21.25 -1.37
CA THR A 8 -8.36 20.90 -0.18
C THR A 8 -7.67 19.83 0.66
N LEU A 9 -7.12 18.81 0.01
CA LEU A 9 -6.39 17.74 0.70
C LEU A 9 -5.09 18.27 1.32
N LYS A 10 -4.36 19.14 0.62
CA LYS A 10 -3.15 19.80 1.14
C LYS A 10 -3.42 20.75 2.31
N ALA A 11 -4.59 21.38 2.34
CA ALA A 11 -5.01 22.26 3.43
C ALA A 11 -5.55 21.48 4.66
N PHE A 12 -5.74 20.16 4.53
CA PHE A 12 -6.18 19.34 5.64
C PHE A 12 -5.09 19.27 6.71
N THR A 13 -5.51 19.44 7.97
CA THR A 13 -4.64 19.30 9.13
C THR A 13 -5.26 18.27 10.08
N PRO A 14 -4.46 17.34 10.63
CA PRO A 14 -4.94 16.41 11.66
C PRO A 14 -5.69 17.14 12.78
N GLY A 15 -6.76 16.54 13.30
CA GLY A 15 -7.65 17.15 14.29
C GLY A 15 -8.78 18.03 13.74
N LYS A 16 -8.83 18.30 12.42
CA LYS A 16 -10.01 18.91 11.78
C LYS A 16 -11.03 17.85 11.37
N THR A 17 -12.30 18.26 11.33
CA THR A 17 -13.41 17.42 10.85
C THR A 17 -13.16 16.96 9.42
N ILE A 18 -13.29 15.65 9.19
CA ILE A 18 -13.25 15.05 7.86
C ILE A 18 -14.53 15.45 7.12
N THR A 19 -14.41 16.32 6.12
CA THR A 19 -15.54 16.77 5.32
C THR A 19 -16.05 15.64 4.39
N PRO A 20 -17.29 15.71 3.89
CA PRO A 20 -17.81 14.71 2.96
C PRO A 20 -16.97 14.55 1.68
N GLY A 21 -16.31 15.63 1.23
CA GLY A 21 -15.35 15.54 0.13
C GLY A 21 -14.15 14.67 0.49
N LEU A 22 -13.53 14.93 1.64
CA LEU A 22 -12.39 14.13 2.11
C LEU A 22 -12.78 12.66 2.36
N LEU A 23 -14.01 12.42 2.81
CA LEU A 23 -14.54 11.06 2.94
C LEU A 23 -14.59 10.33 1.58
N LYS A 24 -14.99 11.02 0.50
CA LYS A 24 -14.95 10.45 -0.86
C LYS A 24 -13.55 10.06 -1.31
N VAL A 25 -12.53 10.81 -0.91
CA VAL A 25 -11.14 10.45 -1.20
C VAL A 25 -10.80 9.09 -0.57
N LEU A 26 -11.23 8.86 0.67
CA LEU A 26 -11.07 7.57 1.34
C LEU A 26 -11.88 6.46 0.65
N GLU A 27 -13.12 6.73 0.24
CA GLU A 27 -13.96 5.77 -0.49
C GLU A 27 -13.33 5.32 -1.81
N GLU A 28 -12.68 6.24 -2.54
CA GLU A 28 -11.95 5.94 -3.77
C GLU A 28 -10.74 5.03 -3.52
N VAL A 29 -9.97 5.30 -2.47
CA VAL A 29 -8.84 4.43 -2.07
C VAL A 29 -9.34 3.05 -1.66
N ALA A 30 -10.43 2.97 -0.89
CA ALA A 30 -11.04 1.70 -0.50
C ALA A 30 -11.56 0.90 -1.70
N THR A 31 -12.04 1.57 -2.76
CA THR A 31 -12.60 0.89 -3.95
C THR A 31 -11.53 0.44 -4.93
N THR A 32 -10.50 1.26 -5.14
CA THR A 32 -9.53 1.06 -6.24
C THR A 32 -8.17 0.55 -5.77
N GLY A 33 -7.88 0.69 -4.48
CA GLY A 33 -6.54 0.49 -3.92
C GLY A 33 -5.47 1.45 -4.45
N LYS A 34 -5.89 2.44 -5.26
CA LYS A 34 -5.02 3.45 -5.85
C LYS A 34 -5.45 4.82 -5.36
N SER A 35 -4.49 5.71 -5.26
CA SER A 35 -4.73 7.12 -4.95
C SER A 35 -4.36 7.98 -6.14
N ARG A 36 -5.18 9.00 -6.42
CA ARG A 36 -4.83 10.09 -7.34
C ARG A 36 -3.94 11.14 -6.68
N TYR A 37 -3.71 11.02 -5.38
CA TYR A 37 -2.93 11.93 -4.55
C TYR A 37 -1.70 11.24 -3.99
N GLU A 38 -0.63 12.02 -3.85
CA GLU A 38 0.59 11.60 -3.16
C GLU A 38 0.28 11.08 -1.75
N TRP A 39 1.01 10.04 -1.34
CA TRP A 39 0.86 9.42 -0.03
C TRP A 39 1.00 10.46 1.11
N ALA A 40 1.92 11.42 0.97
CA ALA A 40 2.11 12.50 1.92
C ALA A 40 0.84 13.35 2.17
N LEU A 41 -0.07 13.44 1.19
CA LEU A 41 -1.34 14.16 1.34
C LEU A 41 -2.43 13.26 1.94
N LEU A 42 -2.38 11.95 1.69
CA LEU A 42 -3.32 10.99 2.26
C LEU A 42 -3.02 10.65 3.73
N LYS A 43 -1.73 10.58 4.10
CA LYS A 43 -1.30 10.19 5.46
C LYS A 43 -2.02 10.97 6.56
N PRO A 44 -2.06 12.32 6.54
CA PRO A 44 -2.74 13.09 7.57
C PRO A 44 -4.24 12.76 7.66
N LEU A 45 -4.89 12.54 6.51
CA LEU A 45 -6.30 12.21 6.44
C LEU A 45 -6.60 10.81 7.01
N LEU A 46 -5.74 9.83 6.69
CA LEU A 46 -5.84 8.48 7.25
C LEU A 46 -5.55 8.46 8.75
N ALA A 47 -4.55 9.20 9.23
CA ALA A 47 -4.27 9.34 10.66
C ALA A 47 -5.49 9.89 11.41
N ALA A 48 -6.06 11.00 10.92
CA ALA A 48 -7.27 11.57 11.51
C ALA A 48 -8.46 10.61 11.49
N LYS A 49 -8.58 9.79 10.42
CA LYS A 49 -9.65 8.78 10.34
C LYS A 49 -9.42 7.63 11.33
N ILE A 50 -8.19 7.15 11.49
CA ILE A 50 -7.82 6.13 12.49
C ILE A 50 -8.18 6.63 13.89
N GLU A 51 -7.77 7.85 14.24
CA GLU A 51 -8.07 8.47 15.53
C GLU A 51 -9.58 8.57 15.77
N ALA A 52 -10.33 9.13 14.81
CA ALA A 52 -11.77 9.28 14.93
C ALA A 52 -12.47 7.94 15.15
N VAL A 53 -12.15 6.93 14.34
CA VAL A 53 -12.78 5.61 14.41
C VAL A 53 -12.41 4.88 15.69
N CYS A 54 -11.14 4.90 16.11
CA CYS A 54 -10.71 4.24 17.34
C CYS A 54 -11.34 4.87 18.58
N ASN A 55 -11.45 6.20 18.63
CA ASN A 55 -12.11 6.90 19.74
C ASN A 55 -13.61 6.55 19.81
N GLU A 56 -14.34 6.60 18.69
CA GLU A 56 -15.76 6.20 18.64
C GLU A 56 -15.96 4.75 19.13
N TYR A 57 -15.07 3.85 18.74
CA TYR A 57 -15.10 2.46 19.18
C TYR A 57 -14.87 2.32 20.68
N ASN A 58 -13.85 3.00 21.21
CA ASN A 58 -13.52 2.95 22.62
C ASN A 58 -14.62 3.54 23.50
N GLU A 59 -15.30 4.60 23.04
CA GLU A 59 -16.51 5.15 23.68
C GLU A 59 -17.65 4.13 23.72
N GLY A 60 -17.83 3.32 22.68
CA GLY A 60 -18.85 2.28 22.62
C GLY A 60 -18.50 1.00 23.39
N CYS A 61 -17.22 0.61 23.42
CA CYS A 61 -16.73 -0.57 24.10
C CYS A 61 -15.24 -0.44 24.46
N ALA A 62 -14.95 -0.03 25.69
CA ALA A 62 -13.60 0.08 26.21
C ALA A 62 -13.05 -1.29 26.65
N ASP A 63 -12.75 -2.17 25.70
CA ASP A 63 -12.22 -3.53 25.93
C ASP A 63 -10.69 -3.65 25.78
N VAL A 64 -9.97 -2.53 25.61
CA VAL A 64 -8.50 -2.48 25.61
C VAL A 64 -7.99 -2.36 27.06
N PRO A 65 -6.94 -3.10 27.48
CA PRO A 65 -6.46 -3.04 28.86
C PRO A 65 -6.00 -1.64 29.25
N GLY A 66 -6.05 -1.33 30.54
CA GLY A 66 -5.40 -0.14 31.08
C GLY A 66 -3.93 -0.38 31.45
N PRO A 67 -3.17 0.67 31.79
CA PRO A 67 -1.74 0.58 32.11
C PRO A 67 -1.40 -0.36 33.27
N ASN A 68 -2.37 -0.68 34.14
CA ASN A 68 -2.20 -1.61 35.26
C ASN A 68 -2.53 -3.08 34.91
N GLY A 69 -2.70 -3.41 33.62
CA GLY A 69 -3.03 -4.76 33.17
C GLY A 69 -2.75 -5.03 31.68
N GLY A 70 -2.00 -4.15 31.01
CA GLY A 70 -1.61 -4.26 29.61
C GLY A 70 -1.28 -2.90 28.98
N GLU A 71 -1.11 -2.85 27.66
CA GLU A 71 -0.93 -1.60 26.93
C GLU A 71 -2.24 -0.79 26.92
N SER A 72 -2.16 0.51 27.22
CA SER A 72 -3.33 1.41 27.25
C SER A 72 -3.85 1.71 25.85
N PHE A 73 -5.14 2.01 25.73
CA PHE A 73 -5.76 2.45 24.49
C PHE A 73 -4.99 3.59 23.80
N GLU A 74 -4.58 4.61 24.56
CA GLU A 74 -3.84 5.77 24.04
C GLU A 74 -2.45 5.37 23.54
N SER A 75 -1.81 4.40 24.18
CA SER A 75 -0.52 3.88 23.72
C SER A 75 -0.67 3.15 22.39
N VAL A 76 -1.66 2.25 22.28
CA VAL A 76 -1.94 1.53 21.02
C VAL A 76 -2.30 2.53 19.92
N LEU A 77 -3.15 3.52 20.20
CA LEU A 77 -3.57 4.51 19.21
C LEU A 77 -2.38 5.33 18.69
N ARG A 78 -1.52 5.82 19.58
CA ARG A 78 -0.29 6.54 19.17
C ARG A 78 0.61 5.66 18.32
N ARG A 79 0.73 4.37 18.66
CA ARG A 79 1.53 3.39 17.90
C ARG A 79 0.98 3.16 16.50
N LEU A 80 -0.34 3.07 16.32
CA LEU A 80 -0.97 2.98 15.00
C LEU A 80 -0.65 4.20 14.12
N VAL A 81 -0.76 5.41 14.69
CA VAL A 81 -0.46 6.65 13.95
C VAL A 81 1.04 6.72 13.59
N ALA A 82 1.93 6.28 14.49
CA ALA A 82 3.36 6.22 14.22
C ALA A 82 3.69 5.23 13.09
N LEU A 83 3.13 4.01 13.12
CA LEU A 83 3.33 3.02 12.07
C LEU A 83 2.84 3.51 10.70
N LEU A 84 1.74 4.27 10.66
CA LEU A 84 1.27 4.88 9.42
C LEU A 84 2.29 5.89 8.86
N ASP A 85 2.98 6.64 9.72
CA ASP A 85 3.94 7.66 9.29
C ASP A 85 5.26 7.08 8.76
N GLU A 86 5.64 5.88 9.21
CA GLU A 86 6.83 5.15 8.76
C GLU A 86 6.80 4.82 7.26
N PHE A 87 5.61 4.75 6.65
CA PHE A 87 5.48 4.55 5.22
C PHE A 87 5.90 5.81 4.43
N SER A 88 6.94 5.68 3.61
CA SER A 88 7.36 6.69 2.64
C SER A 88 6.42 6.76 1.42
N GLU A 89 5.84 5.61 1.04
CA GLU A 89 4.92 5.44 -0.08
C GLU A 89 3.66 4.68 0.34
N THR A 90 2.62 4.69 -0.50
CA THR A 90 1.36 4.01 -0.21
C THR A 90 1.58 2.49 -0.04
N PRO A 91 1.25 1.89 1.12
CA PRO A 91 1.40 0.45 1.32
C PRO A 91 0.37 -0.34 0.50
N PHE A 92 0.67 -1.61 0.19
CA PHE A 92 -0.28 -2.46 -0.55
C PHE A 92 -1.58 -2.72 0.25
N THR A 93 -1.54 -2.54 1.57
CA THR A 93 -2.69 -2.65 2.45
C THR A 93 -3.57 -1.41 2.46
N ALA A 94 -3.21 -0.32 1.78
CA ALA A 94 -3.96 0.95 1.83
C ALA A 94 -5.44 0.77 1.46
N GLN A 95 -5.76 -0.08 0.48
CA GLN A 95 -7.13 -0.42 0.15
C GLN A 95 -7.87 -1.01 1.36
N ARG A 96 -7.32 -2.10 1.90
CA ARG A 96 -7.96 -2.87 2.97
C ARG A 96 -8.04 -2.09 4.29
N LEU A 97 -7.02 -1.30 4.57
CA LEU A 97 -7.00 -0.34 5.67
C LEU A 97 -8.18 0.62 5.54
N THR A 98 -8.35 1.22 4.37
CA THR A 98 -9.40 2.23 4.15
C THR A 98 -10.80 1.62 4.15
N GLU A 99 -10.98 0.42 3.59
CA GLU A 99 -12.23 -0.35 3.70
C GLU A 99 -12.63 -0.57 5.17
N LEU A 100 -11.67 -1.01 6.00
CA LEU A 100 -11.90 -1.25 7.42
C LEU A 100 -12.24 0.04 8.16
N LEU A 101 -11.58 1.16 7.85
CA LEU A 101 -11.85 2.45 8.47
C LEU A 101 -13.21 3.05 8.09
N LEU A 102 -13.72 2.75 6.90
CA LEU A 102 -15.03 3.22 6.45
C LEU A 102 -16.17 2.39 7.03
N ASN A 103 -15.99 1.07 7.14
CA ASN A 103 -17.03 0.14 7.58
C ASN A 103 -16.56 -0.81 8.70
N PRO A 104 -16.02 -0.30 9.82
CA PRO A 104 -15.40 -1.13 10.85
C PRO A 104 -16.41 -2.08 11.50
N ARG A 105 -17.67 -1.68 11.63
CA ARG A 105 -18.73 -2.45 12.30
C ARG A 105 -19.19 -3.68 11.53
N GLN A 106 -18.91 -3.75 10.22
CA GLN A 106 -19.19 -4.94 9.44
C GLN A 106 -18.23 -6.10 9.76
N ILE A 107 -17.00 -5.77 10.17
CA ILE A 107 -15.95 -6.76 10.46
C ILE A 107 -15.82 -6.98 11.97
N TYR A 108 -15.83 -5.89 12.74
CA TYR A 108 -15.73 -5.89 14.20
C TYR A 108 -16.92 -5.13 14.78
N PRO A 109 -18.05 -5.81 15.06
CA PRO A 109 -19.27 -5.13 15.50
C PRO A 109 -19.13 -4.32 16.79
N THR A 110 -18.33 -4.81 17.74
CA THR A 110 -18.27 -4.26 19.10
C THR A 110 -16.88 -4.16 19.72
N SER A 111 -15.87 -4.91 19.26
CA SER A 111 -14.58 -4.99 19.97
C SER A 111 -13.56 -3.99 19.47
N THR A 112 -13.20 -3.04 20.33
CA THR A 112 -12.16 -2.02 20.08
C THR A 112 -10.80 -2.68 19.95
N ARG A 113 -10.47 -3.62 20.85
CA ARG A 113 -9.22 -4.38 20.82
C ARG A 113 -9.03 -5.13 19.50
N LYS A 114 -10.06 -5.82 19.00
CA LYS A 114 -9.96 -6.54 17.71
C LYS A 114 -9.77 -5.59 16.54
N LEU A 115 -10.46 -4.45 16.53
CA LEU A 115 -10.29 -3.42 15.52
C LEU A 115 -8.85 -2.89 15.53
N MET A 116 -8.33 -2.46 16.68
CA MET A 116 -6.98 -1.90 16.80
C MET A 116 -5.91 -2.92 16.41
N ASN A 117 -6.04 -4.19 16.83
CA ASN A 117 -5.13 -5.26 16.41
C ASN A 117 -5.15 -5.50 14.90
N ALA A 118 -6.31 -5.35 14.26
CA ALA A 118 -6.44 -5.51 12.82
C ALA A 118 -5.78 -4.35 12.06
N LEU A 119 -5.97 -3.11 12.54
CA LEU A 119 -5.29 -1.93 12.01
C LEU A 119 -3.77 -2.07 12.15
N GLU A 120 -3.30 -2.50 13.31
CA GLU A 120 -1.87 -2.72 13.55
C GLU A 120 -1.27 -3.69 12.52
N LYS A 121 -1.91 -4.85 12.32
CA LYS A 121 -1.46 -5.85 11.33
C LYS A 121 -1.38 -5.31 9.91
N MET A 122 -2.28 -4.40 9.53
CA MET A 122 -2.26 -3.78 8.21
C MET A 122 -1.15 -2.72 8.07
N LEU A 123 -0.68 -2.17 9.18
CA LEU A 123 0.36 -1.14 9.25
C LEU A 123 1.76 -1.71 9.55
N THR A 124 1.88 -2.96 10.01
CA THR A 124 3.17 -3.63 10.23
C THR A 124 3.67 -4.38 9.00
N VAL A 125 3.06 -4.18 7.82
CA VAL A 125 3.48 -4.86 6.60
C VAL A 125 4.81 -4.31 6.10
N SER A 126 5.72 -5.19 5.69
CA SER A 126 7.09 -4.82 5.32
C SER A 126 7.30 -4.54 3.83
N SER A 127 6.26 -4.62 2.99
CA SER A 127 6.37 -4.27 1.57
C SER A 127 5.54 -3.04 1.22
N THR A 128 6.15 -2.12 0.51
CA THR A 128 5.47 -1.08 -0.27
C THR A 128 5.29 -1.61 -1.69
N ILE A 129 4.28 -1.12 -2.43
CA ILE A 129 4.17 -1.45 -3.86
C ILE A 129 5.21 -0.59 -4.57
N PRO A 130 6.32 -1.16 -5.10
CA PRO A 130 7.24 -0.36 -5.88
C PRO A 130 6.49 0.19 -7.09
N VAL A 131 6.69 1.49 -7.37
CA VAL A 131 6.27 2.07 -8.65
C VAL A 131 6.90 1.23 -9.76
N MET A 132 6.08 0.47 -10.49
CA MET A 132 6.52 -0.14 -11.74
C MET A 132 6.78 0.99 -12.74
N VAL A 133 8.01 1.50 -12.75
CA VAL A 133 8.53 2.27 -13.86
C VAL A 133 8.68 1.26 -15.00
N LEU A 134 7.75 1.30 -15.95
CA LEU A 134 7.95 0.64 -17.23
C LEU A 134 9.11 1.40 -17.89
N ALA A 135 10.32 0.88 -17.72
CA ALA A 135 11.45 1.34 -18.50
C ALA A 135 11.05 1.20 -19.97
N ALA A 136 11.17 2.28 -20.74
CA ALA A 136 11.03 2.21 -22.19
C ALA A 136 11.92 1.06 -22.66
N ALA A 137 11.36 0.17 -23.49
CA ALA A 137 12.12 -0.91 -24.09
C ALA A 137 13.39 -0.28 -24.68
N ALA A 138 14.56 -0.66 -24.17
CA ALA A 138 15.80 -0.25 -24.79
C ALA A 138 15.77 -0.81 -26.22
N ASP A 139 15.79 0.07 -27.21
CA ASP A 139 15.84 -0.34 -28.60
C ASP A 139 17.03 -1.28 -28.80
N GLY A 140 16.75 -2.52 -29.21
CA GLY A 140 17.65 -3.22 -30.12
C GLY A 140 18.26 -4.55 -29.69
N SER A 141 18.19 -5.05 -28.46
CA SER A 141 18.97 -6.27 -28.16
C SER A 141 18.33 -7.57 -28.68
N TYR A 142 17.02 -7.74 -28.53
CA TYR A 142 16.35 -9.01 -28.85
C TYR A 142 16.06 -9.19 -30.33
N GLN A 143 15.67 -8.12 -31.03
CA GLN A 143 15.37 -8.18 -32.46
C GLN A 143 16.65 -8.44 -33.28
N GLN A 144 17.75 -7.75 -32.94
CA GLN A 144 19.04 -7.92 -33.62
C GLN A 144 19.66 -9.30 -33.34
N ALA A 145 19.50 -9.81 -32.11
CA ALA A 145 19.94 -11.18 -31.77
C ALA A 145 19.14 -12.24 -32.56
N ALA A 146 17.82 -12.03 -32.71
CA ALA A 146 16.97 -12.93 -33.48
C ALA A 146 17.28 -12.89 -34.99
N GLU A 147 17.54 -11.71 -35.55
CA GLU A 147 17.91 -11.53 -36.96
C GLU A 147 19.28 -12.15 -37.27
N HIS A 148 20.25 -12.02 -36.35
CA HIS A 148 21.58 -12.64 -36.50
C HIS A 148 21.52 -14.17 -36.47
N GLU A 149 20.74 -14.76 -35.57
CA GLU A 149 20.53 -16.21 -35.52
C GLU A 149 19.76 -16.73 -36.76
N LEU A 150 18.78 -15.97 -37.24
CA LEU A 150 18.06 -16.30 -38.47
C LEU A 150 18.96 -16.23 -39.71
N ALA A 151 19.89 -15.26 -39.76
CA ALA A 151 20.87 -15.14 -40.84
C ALA A 151 21.84 -16.33 -40.87
N LYS A 152 22.31 -16.80 -39.71
CA LYS A 152 23.17 -17.99 -39.61
C LYS A 152 22.48 -19.27 -40.07
N LEU A 153 21.18 -19.41 -39.78
CA LEU A 153 20.38 -20.54 -40.23
C LEU A 153 20.14 -20.50 -41.76
N ALA A 154 20.04 -19.29 -42.34
CA ALA A 154 19.84 -19.12 -43.77
C ALA A 154 21.12 -19.38 -44.61
N THR A 155 22.32 -19.21 -44.03
CA THR A 155 23.60 -19.42 -44.75
C THR A 155 24.09 -20.86 -44.78
N GLY A 156 23.42 -21.80 -44.10
CA GLY A 156 23.65 -23.24 -44.30
C GLY A 156 25.04 -23.74 -43.92
N GLU A 157 25.68 -23.19 -42.89
CA GLU A 157 26.89 -23.81 -42.32
C GLU A 157 26.52 -24.95 -41.37
N GLN A 158 26.48 -26.17 -41.91
CA GLN A 158 26.73 -27.39 -41.14
C GLN A 158 28.15 -27.89 -41.44
N GLY A 159 28.94 -28.10 -40.38
CA GLY A 159 30.09 -29.00 -40.37
C GLY A 159 30.48 -29.25 -38.91
N GLY A 160 30.41 -30.43 -38.29
CA GLY A 160 30.30 -31.79 -38.82
C GLY A 160 31.61 -32.56 -38.59
N GLY A 161 31.71 -33.32 -37.49
CA GLY A 161 32.40 -34.63 -37.43
C GLY A 161 33.85 -34.74 -36.90
N GLY A 162 34.02 -35.37 -35.73
CA GLY A 162 34.82 -36.60 -35.48
C GLY A 162 36.39 -36.62 -35.49
N GLU A 163 36.96 -36.91 -34.30
CA GLU A 163 38.18 -37.68 -33.87
C GLU A 163 39.33 -38.11 -34.84
N PRO A 164 40.60 -38.40 -34.41
CA PRO A 164 40.99 -39.02 -33.13
C PRO A 164 42.20 -38.42 -32.37
N MET A 165 42.41 -38.90 -31.15
CA MET A 165 43.52 -38.57 -30.24
C MET A 165 44.70 -39.52 -30.50
N GLU A 166 45.78 -39.03 -31.13
CA GLU A 166 47.08 -39.72 -31.16
C GLU A 166 47.85 -39.42 -29.86
N VAL A 167 48.17 -40.49 -29.12
CA VAL A 167 49.08 -40.46 -27.98
C VAL A 167 50.46 -40.90 -28.44
N SER A 168 51.48 -40.06 -28.19
CA SER A 168 52.91 -40.42 -28.26
C SER A 168 53.52 -40.34 -26.87
#